data_AF-A0A935RI68-F1
#
_entry.id   AF-A0A935RI68-F1
#
_cell.length_a   1.000
_cell.length_b   1.000
_cell.length_c   1.000
_cell.angle_alpha   90.00
_cell.angle_beta   90.00
_cell.angle_gamma   90.00
#
_symmetry.space_group_name_H-M   'P 1'
#
loop_
_entity.id
_entity.type
_entity.pdbx_description
1 polymer ?
#
loop_
_entity_poly.entity_id
_entity_poly.type
_entity_poly.pdbx_seq_one_letter_code
_entity_poly.pdbx_strand_id
1 'polypeptide(L)'
;MRQRPGFPAVRREAAVASLVAGLVMVALVAVASAVRAEGWNEFGLRPAPAAAVGDTILEPFFAFVVARAEGDSLGLWHAADLQASARARGRSSRLPVEKLVSLERRRPAPGSEGRHAGARVRAEWVITFDGALGFPLPYSILGYHPGSLRLSRTLVLAELAPQDMTVAWREKREVRRHELRAVRVFALERGHLLLDADAVVDRLLGELLDDSWTVGFVTAHDGPGRLGLGVMLGRDGRSIYGEFDFARDRIEAHGRSLAGALAGTVRHWLDPAHGKLPAPWLEE
;
A
#
# COMPACT_ATOMS: atom_id res chain seq x y z
N MET A 1 -17.31 -53.21 78.53
CA MET A 1 -17.80 -51.94 77.94
C MET A 1 -16.87 -51.56 76.80
N ARG A 2 -17.41 -51.40 75.59
CA ARG A 2 -16.67 -51.14 74.34
C ARG A 2 -16.44 -49.65 74.15
N GLN A 3 -15.24 -49.24 73.74
CA GLN A 3 -15.03 -48.01 72.97
C GLN A 3 -14.21 -48.36 71.71
N ARG A 4 -14.73 -47.93 70.56
CA ARG A 4 -14.14 -48.09 69.22
C ARG A 4 -13.24 -46.88 68.92
N PRO A 5 -12.08 -47.04 68.27
CA PRO A 5 -11.34 -45.91 67.71
C PRO A 5 -11.95 -45.49 66.36
N GLY A 6 -12.14 -44.19 66.19
CA GLY A 6 -12.64 -43.54 64.98
C GLY A 6 -11.58 -43.42 63.87
N PHE A 7 -12.05 -43.49 62.64
CA PHE A 7 -11.30 -43.37 61.39
C PHE A 7 -10.64 -41.99 61.17
N PRO A 8 -9.48 -41.90 60.51
CA PRO A 8 -8.98 -40.65 59.96
C PRO A 8 -9.48 -40.46 58.51
N ALA A 9 -10.41 -39.53 58.31
CA ALA A 9 -10.89 -39.12 57.00
C ALA A 9 -10.46 -37.67 56.69
N VAL A 10 -9.16 -37.40 56.55
CA VAL A 10 -8.67 -36.03 56.19
C VAL A 10 -7.45 -36.07 55.25
N ARG A 11 -7.30 -37.08 54.39
CA ARG A 11 -6.15 -37.15 53.44
C ARG A 11 -6.51 -37.12 51.95
N ARG A 12 -7.80 -37.01 51.59
CA ARG A 12 -8.20 -37.01 50.18
C ARG A 12 -8.37 -35.61 49.55
N GLU A 13 -8.59 -34.56 50.34
CA GLU A 13 -8.83 -33.21 49.79
C GLU A 13 -7.53 -32.51 49.34
N ALA A 14 -6.41 -32.69 50.05
CA ALA A 14 -5.13 -32.07 49.70
C ALA A 14 -4.53 -32.59 48.37
N ALA A 15 -4.82 -33.85 48.01
CA ALA A 15 -4.34 -34.46 46.77
C ALA A 15 -5.10 -33.94 45.54
N VAL A 16 -6.40 -33.66 45.67
CA VAL A 16 -7.23 -33.14 44.58
C VAL A 16 -6.89 -31.67 44.29
N ALA A 17 -6.65 -30.86 45.33
CA ALA A 17 -6.25 -29.46 45.16
C ALA A 17 -4.90 -29.31 44.43
N SER A 18 -3.93 -30.19 44.72
CA SER A 18 -2.61 -30.17 44.04
C SER A 18 -2.70 -30.60 42.57
N LEU A 19 -3.61 -31.53 42.23
CA LEU A 19 -3.81 -31.98 40.86
C LEU A 19 -4.46 -30.89 39.99
N VAL A 20 -5.45 -30.17 40.55
CA VAL A 20 -6.13 -29.07 39.86
C VAL A 20 -5.18 -27.88 39.64
N ALA A 21 -4.37 -27.53 40.64
CA ALA A 21 -3.36 -26.47 40.51
C ALA A 21 -2.30 -26.80 39.44
N GLY A 22 -1.87 -28.06 39.36
CA GLY A 22 -0.95 -28.53 38.32
C GLY A 22 -1.54 -28.45 36.90
N LEU A 23 -2.80 -28.84 36.73
CA LEU A 23 -3.51 -28.78 35.45
C LEU A 23 -3.72 -27.33 34.96
N VAL A 24 -4.04 -26.41 35.86
CA VAL A 24 -4.18 -24.98 35.53
C VAL A 24 -2.84 -24.37 35.11
N MET A 25 -1.74 -24.74 35.77
CA MET A 25 -0.40 -24.30 35.38
C MET A 25 0.03 -24.85 34.01
N VAL A 26 -0.23 -26.13 33.72
CA VAL A 26 0.07 -26.72 32.40
C VAL A 26 -0.79 -26.08 31.31
N ALA A 27 -2.06 -25.81 31.57
CA ALA A 27 -2.94 -25.10 30.64
C ALA A 27 -2.46 -23.66 30.40
N LEU A 28 -2.03 -22.93 31.43
CA LEU A 28 -1.49 -21.58 31.29
C LEU A 28 -0.17 -21.54 30.55
N VAL A 29 0.72 -22.51 30.77
CA VAL A 29 1.99 -22.63 30.02
C VAL A 29 1.74 -23.06 28.57
N ALA A 30 0.76 -23.94 28.32
CA ALA A 30 0.35 -24.32 26.97
C ALA A 30 -0.29 -23.15 26.21
N VAL A 31 -1.14 -22.35 26.88
CA VAL A 31 -1.71 -21.11 26.32
C VAL A 31 -0.62 -20.07 26.07
N ALA A 32 0.31 -19.86 27.01
CA ALA A 32 1.43 -18.93 26.83
C ALA A 32 2.41 -19.38 25.73
N SER A 33 2.57 -20.69 25.53
CA SER A 33 3.40 -21.26 24.46
C SER A 33 2.69 -21.24 23.11
N ALA A 34 1.37 -21.41 23.07
CA ALA A 34 0.56 -21.23 21.87
C ALA A 34 0.51 -19.76 21.43
N VAL A 35 0.45 -18.82 22.39
CA VAL A 35 0.53 -17.37 22.13
C VAL A 35 1.91 -16.96 21.60
N ARG A 36 2.99 -17.69 21.92
CA ARG A 36 4.32 -17.48 21.32
C ARG A 36 4.49 -18.12 19.94
N ALA A 37 3.65 -19.09 19.57
CA ALA A 37 3.65 -19.68 18.23
C ALA A 37 2.92 -18.78 17.20
N GLU A 38 2.03 -17.90 17.66
CA GLU A 38 1.50 -16.79 16.87
C GLU A 38 2.50 -15.64 16.94
N GLY A 39 3.29 -15.46 15.88
CA GLY A 39 4.45 -14.57 15.88
C GLY A 39 4.10 -13.18 16.42
N TRP A 40 4.65 -12.80 17.56
CA TRP A 40 4.71 -11.42 18.03
C TRP A 40 6.16 -10.97 17.88
N ASN A 41 6.39 -9.77 17.32
CA ASN A 41 7.68 -9.08 17.41
C ASN A 41 7.52 -7.82 18.28
N GLU A 42 8.62 -7.10 18.50
CA GLU A 42 8.64 -5.85 19.28
C GLU A 42 7.73 -4.74 18.72
N PHE A 43 7.17 -4.94 17.52
CA PHE A 43 6.23 -4.04 16.85
C PHE A 43 4.77 -4.59 16.81
N GLY A 44 4.48 -5.73 17.44
CA GLY A 44 3.14 -6.33 17.55
C GLY A 44 2.97 -7.69 16.87
N LEU A 45 1.71 -8.07 16.60
CA LEU A 45 1.37 -9.31 15.86
C LEU A 45 2.07 -9.32 14.49
N ARG A 46 2.91 -10.32 14.26
CA ARG A 46 3.43 -10.74 12.95
C ARG A 46 2.21 -10.97 12.07
N PRO A 47 2.08 -10.24 10.95
CA PRO A 47 0.90 -10.33 10.13
C PRO A 47 0.69 -11.77 9.66
N ALA A 48 -0.55 -12.26 9.77
CA ALA A 48 -0.96 -13.52 9.16
C ALA A 48 -0.57 -13.50 7.67
N PRO A 49 -0.22 -14.66 7.07
CA PRO A 49 0.02 -14.71 5.63
C PRO A 49 -1.22 -14.18 4.93
N ALA A 50 -1.07 -13.03 4.27
CA ALA A 50 -2.15 -12.44 3.50
C ALA A 50 -2.64 -13.49 2.49
N ALA A 51 -3.97 -13.61 2.32
CA ALA A 51 -4.53 -14.32 1.16
C ALA A 51 -3.83 -13.81 -0.11
N ALA A 52 -3.81 -14.61 -1.17
CA ALA A 52 -3.01 -14.42 -2.39
C ALA A 52 -3.42 -13.21 -3.27
N VAL A 53 -3.57 -12.06 -2.63
CA VAL A 53 -4.00 -10.74 -3.09
C VAL A 53 -3.06 -10.16 -4.15
N GLY A 54 -1.79 -10.58 -4.13
CA GLY A 54 -0.76 -10.10 -5.05
C GLY A 54 -0.63 -10.88 -6.35
N ASP A 55 -1.33 -12.00 -6.54
CA ASP A 55 -1.02 -12.94 -7.64
C ASP A 55 -1.29 -12.38 -9.03
N THR A 56 -2.17 -11.38 -9.15
CA THR A 56 -2.44 -10.69 -10.41
C THR A 56 -1.52 -9.50 -10.68
N ILE A 57 -0.65 -9.13 -9.73
CA ILE A 57 0.31 -8.03 -9.88
C ILE A 57 1.69 -8.58 -10.23
N LEU A 58 2.11 -8.32 -11.46
CA LEU A 58 3.37 -8.85 -11.99
C LEU A 58 4.62 -8.21 -11.38
N GLU A 59 4.61 -6.91 -11.13
CA GLU A 59 5.71 -6.20 -10.49
C GLU A 59 5.77 -6.54 -8.98
N PRO A 60 6.86 -7.17 -8.49
CA PRO A 60 6.99 -7.57 -7.10
C PRO A 60 6.85 -6.43 -6.08
N PHE A 61 7.36 -5.24 -6.36
CA PHE A 61 7.25 -4.11 -5.44
C PHE A 61 5.78 -3.70 -5.23
N PHE A 62 5.02 -3.54 -6.32
CA PHE A 62 3.60 -3.19 -6.23
C PHE A 62 2.78 -4.31 -5.59
N ALA A 63 3.06 -5.56 -5.93
CA ALA A 63 2.42 -6.71 -5.30
C ALA A 63 2.61 -6.70 -3.77
N PHE A 64 3.83 -6.37 -3.32
CA PHE A 64 4.15 -6.27 -1.90
C PHE A 64 3.34 -5.17 -1.21
N VAL A 65 3.38 -3.94 -1.73
CA VAL A 65 2.68 -2.79 -1.13
C VAL A 65 1.17 -3.03 -1.09
N VAL A 66 0.56 -3.48 -2.19
CA VAL A 66 -0.88 -3.72 -2.28
C VAL A 66 -1.31 -4.84 -1.34
N ALA A 67 -0.56 -5.94 -1.25
CA ALA A 67 -0.89 -7.04 -0.34
C ALA A 67 -0.90 -6.59 1.13
N ARG A 68 0.03 -5.71 1.54
CA ARG A 68 0.06 -5.17 2.90
C ARG A 68 -1.06 -4.17 3.16
N ALA A 69 -1.38 -3.32 2.19
CA ALA A 69 -2.53 -2.40 2.30
C ALA A 69 -3.84 -3.19 2.47
N GLU A 70 -4.05 -4.22 1.64
CA GLU A 70 -5.27 -5.03 1.66
C GLU A 70 -5.38 -5.93 2.88
N GLY A 71 -4.28 -6.57 3.28
CA GLY A 71 -4.21 -7.32 4.54
C GLY A 71 -4.13 -6.44 5.79
N ASP A 72 -4.27 -5.12 5.64
CA ASP A 72 -4.16 -4.10 6.69
C ASP A 72 -2.94 -4.26 7.61
N SER A 73 -1.85 -4.76 7.05
CA SER A 73 -0.62 -5.07 7.78
C SER A 73 0.16 -3.79 8.05
N LEU A 74 0.40 -3.47 9.32
CA LEU A 74 1.35 -2.43 9.70
C LEU A 74 2.74 -3.04 9.88
N GLY A 75 3.79 -2.23 9.73
CA GLY A 75 5.15 -2.69 9.95
C GLY A 75 6.22 -1.86 9.25
N LEU A 76 7.46 -2.27 9.50
CA LEU A 76 8.68 -1.76 8.88
C LEU A 76 9.31 -2.89 8.05
N TRP A 77 9.62 -2.60 6.80
CA TRP A 77 10.26 -3.51 5.87
C TRP A 77 11.48 -2.85 5.24
N HIS A 78 12.46 -3.66 4.87
CA HIS A 78 13.70 -3.23 4.23
C HIS A 78 13.85 -3.87 2.85
N ALA A 79 14.88 -3.46 2.10
CA ALA A 79 15.20 -4.04 0.79
C ALA A 79 15.22 -5.58 0.81
N ALA A 80 15.77 -6.19 1.86
CA ALA A 80 15.86 -7.64 2.01
C ALA A 80 14.48 -8.33 2.02
N ASP A 81 13.47 -7.72 2.66
CA ASP A 81 12.11 -8.27 2.72
C ASP A 81 11.44 -8.27 1.35
N LEU A 82 11.59 -7.16 0.61
CA LEU A 82 11.05 -7.02 -0.74
C LEU A 82 11.77 -7.97 -1.72
N GLN A 83 13.10 -8.11 -1.61
CA GLN A 83 13.87 -9.07 -2.40
C GLN A 83 13.49 -10.52 -2.08
N ALA A 84 13.22 -10.86 -0.81
CA ALA A 84 12.72 -12.16 -0.43
C ALA A 84 11.33 -12.42 -1.03
N SER A 85 10.43 -11.44 -0.98
CA SER A 85 9.10 -11.52 -1.60
C SER A 85 9.18 -11.68 -3.11
N ALA A 86 10.05 -10.92 -3.78
CA ALA A 86 10.28 -11.02 -5.22
C ALA A 86 10.82 -12.41 -5.62
N ARG A 87 11.81 -12.94 -4.89
CA ARG A 87 12.33 -14.30 -5.08
C ARG A 87 11.27 -15.37 -4.88
N ALA A 88 10.41 -15.25 -3.88
CA ALA A 88 9.30 -16.19 -3.66
C ALA A 88 8.30 -16.22 -4.82
N ARG A 89 8.20 -15.13 -5.59
CA ARG A 89 7.38 -15.01 -6.80
C ARG A 89 8.13 -15.40 -8.09
N GLY A 90 9.41 -15.78 -7.98
CA GLY A 90 10.24 -16.15 -9.13
C GLY A 90 10.57 -14.98 -10.06
N ARG A 91 10.55 -13.72 -9.58
CA ARG A 91 10.80 -12.53 -10.41
C ARG A 91 11.59 -11.46 -9.66
N SER A 92 12.43 -10.70 -10.35
CA SER A 92 13.05 -9.48 -9.81
C SER A 92 12.12 -8.28 -9.97
N SER A 93 12.26 -7.29 -9.08
CA SER A 93 11.63 -5.98 -9.27
C SER A 93 12.35 -5.18 -10.36
N ARG A 94 11.59 -4.39 -11.13
CA ARG A 94 12.19 -3.39 -12.03
C ARG A 94 12.48 -2.05 -11.33
N LEU A 95 11.99 -1.87 -10.12
CA LEU A 95 12.31 -0.72 -9.28
C LEU A 95 13.62 -0.98 -8.54
N PRO A 96 14.40 0.07 -8.20
CA PRO A 96 15.69 -0.05 -7.53
C PRO A 96 15.52 -0.40 -6.04
N VAL A 97 15.00 -1.60 -5.75
CA VAL A 97 14.71 -2.08 -4.39
C VAL A 97 15.98 -2.17 -3.55
N GLU A 98 17.14 -2.39 -4.17
CA GLU A 98 18.45 -2.34 -3.50
C GLU A 98 18.79 -0.98 -2.91
N LYS A 99 18.16 0.10 -3.38
CA LYS A 99 18.30 1.45 -2.84
C LYS A 99 17.29 1.76 -1.73
N LEU A 100 16.35 0.86 -1.45
CA LEU A 100 15.36 1.02 -0.39
C LEU A 100 16.02 0.82 0.99
N VAL A 101 16.04 1.88 1.78
CA VAL A 101 16.45 1.81 3.20
C VAL A 101 15.31 1.26 4.03
N SER A 102 14.11 1.83 3.87
CA SER A 102 12.92 1.38 4.60
C SER A 102 11.62 1.68 3.87
N LEU A 103 10.64 0.81 4.10
CA LEU A 103 9.24 0.99 3.78
C LEU A 103 8.46 0.76 5.08
N GLU A 104 7.84 1.80 5.62
CA GLU A 104 7.03 1.72 6.83
C GLU A 104 5.56 1.98 6.48
N ARG A 105 4.65 1.13 6.97
CA ARG A 105 3.23 1.45 7.04
C ARG A 105 2.82 1.52 8.50
N ARG A 106 2.39 2.70 8.93
CA ARG A 106 2.05 2.99 10.33
C ARG A 106 0.69 3.64 10.46
N ARG A 107 0.21 3.72 11.71
CA ARG A 107 -1.00 4.50 12.02
C ARG A 107 -0.73 5.97 11.74
N PRO A 108 -1.73 6.73 11.27
CA PRO A 108 -1.58 8.16 11.07
C PRO A 108 -1.25 8.85 12.41
N ALA A 109 -0.46 9.91 12.35
CA ALA A 109 -0.14 10.71 13.53
C ALA A 109 -1.42 11.35 14.10
N PRO A 110 -1.49 11.59 15.43
CA PRO A 110 -2.57 12.38 16.02
C PRO A 110 -2.71 13.74 15.30
N GLY A 111 -3.93 14.16 15.01
CA GLY A 111 -4.20 15.41 14.27
C GLY A 111 -4.15 15.28 12.75
N SER A 112 -4.00 14.06 12.21
CA SER A 112 -4.11 13.82 10.76
C SER A 112 -5.55 13.92 10.21
N GLU A 113 -6.55 14.07 11.08
CA GLU A 113 -7.96 14.24 10.72
C GLU A 113 -8.17 15.58 9.99
N GLY A 114 -8.97 15.58 8.92
CA GLY A 114 -9.28 16.78 8.16
C GLY A 114 -8.21 17.24 7.17
N ARG A 115 -7.06 16.56 7.08
CA ARG A 115 -6.02 16.86 6.07
C ARG A 115 -6.48 16.62 4.62
N HIS A 116 -7.42 15.70 4.43
CA HIS A 116 -8.03 15.40 3.13
C HIS A 116 -9.54 15.59 3.21
N ALA A 117 -10.10 16.31 2.24
CA ALA A 117 -11.50 16.72 2.23
C ALA A 117 -12.45 15.51 2.32
N GLY A 118 -13.06 15.30 3.48
CA GLY A 118 -14.04 14.23 3.71
C GLY A 118 -13.47 12.81 3.71
N ALA A 119 -12.16 12.63 3.60
CA ALA A 119 -11.53 11.31 3.61
C ALA A 119 -10.74 11.06 4.90
N ARG A 120 -11.02 9.93 5.56
CA ARG A 120 -10.23 9.47 6.71
C ARG A 120 -8.91 8.87 6.22
N VAL A 121 -7.80 9.35 6.79
CA VAL A 121 -6.49 8.70 6.64
C VAL A 121 -6.50 7.39 7.42
N ARG A 122 -6.35 6.27 6.72
CA ARG A 122 -6.31 4.92 7.28
C ARG A 122 -4.92 4.60 7.83
N ALA A 123 -3.89 4.92 7.05
CA ALA A 123 -2.50 4.65 7.37
C ALA A 123 -1.60 5.71 6.72
N GLU A 124 -0.37 5.81 7.23
CA GLU A 124 0.69 6.58 6.62
C GLU A 124 1.77 5.61 6.12
N TRP A 125 2.24 5.84 4.91
CA TRP A 125 3.37 5.13 4.33
C TRP A 125 4.59 6.05 4.29
N VAL A 126 5.72 5.56 4.81
CA VAL A 126 7.00 6.26 4.74
C VAL A 126 7.98 5.39 3.97
N ILE A 127 8.41 5.88 2.80
CA ILE A 127 9.37 5.19 1.93
C ILE A 127 10.67 5.99 1.99
N THR A 128 11.77 5.35 2.39
CA THR A 128 13.09 5.98 2.47
C THR A 128 14.08 5.22 1.62
N PHE A 129 14.80 5.97 0.79
CA PHE A 129 15.86 5.49 -0.08
C PHE A 129 17.24 5.97 0.41
N ASP A 130 18.29 5.34 -0.10
CA ASP A 130 19.69 5.73 0.12
C ASP A 130 20.05 6.93 -0.77
N GLY A 131 19.45 8.08 -0.45
CA GLY A 131 19.55 9.31 -1.24
C GLY A 131 18.40 9.52 -2.21
N ALA A 132 18.41 10.66 -2.91
CA ALA A 132 17.50 10.88 -4.03
C ALA A 132 17.85 9.93 -5.18
N LEU A 133 16.84 9.47 -5.91
CA LEU A 133 16.99 8.50 -6.98
C LEU A 133 16.66 9.11 -8.33
N GLY A 134 17.44 8.75 -9.34
CA GLY A 134 17.17 9.01 -10.75
C GLY A 134 17.45 7.75 -11.54
N PHE A 135 16.47 7.26 -12.29
CA PHE A 135 16.64 6.06 -13.12
C PHE A 135 15.68 6.07 -14.32
N PRO A 136 15.99 5.34 -15.40
CA PRO A 136 15.09 5.24 -16.55
C PRO A 136 13.72 4.70 -16.15
N LEU A 137 12.62 5.18 -16.77
CA LEU A 137 11.29 4.64 -16.47
C LEU A 137 11.27 3.12 -16.72
N PRO A 138 10.94 2.28 -15.72
CA PRO A 138 11.06 0.82 -15.83
C PRO A 138 9.95 0.18 -16.68
N TYR A 139 8.97 0.97 -17.12
CA TYR A 139 7.82 0.52 -17.89
C TYR A 139 7.83 1.20 -19.26
N SER A 140 7.48 0.45 -20.29
CA SER A 140 7.21 1.06 -21.58
C SER A 140 5.84 1.75 -21.54
N ILE A 141 5.79 2.97 -22.07
CA ILE A 141 4.55 3.67 -22.36
C ILE A 141 4.41 3.64 -23.89
N LEU A 142 3.31 3.07 -24.40
CA LEU A 142 3.06 2.96 -25.84
C LEU A 142 4.18 2.23 -26.63
N GLY A 143 4.91 1.31 -25.98
CA GLY A 143 5.99 0.55 -26.62
C GLY A 143 7.33 1.27 -26.71
N TYR A 144 7.47 2.45 -26.12
CA TYR A 144 8.73 3.19 -25.97
C TYR A 144 9.11 3.30 -24.48
N HIS A 145 10.39 3.56 -24.16
CA HIS A 145 10.88 3.83 -22.79
C HIS A 145 10.99 5.34 -22.57
N PRO A 146 9.97 6.01 -22.01
CA PRO A 146 9.95 7.46 -21.92
C PRO A 146 10.75 7.93 -20.71
N GLY A 147 11.92 8.50 -20.98
CA GLY A 147 12.68 9.31 -20.05
C GLY A 147 12.98 8.66 -18.71
N SER A 148 12.95 9.48 -17.65
CA SER A 148 13.46 9.11 -16.35
C SER A 148 12.45 9.37 -15.23
N LEU A 149 12.53 8.55 -14.18
CA LEU A 149 11.91 8.82 -12.91
C LEU A 149 12.92 9.44 -11.96
N ARG A 150 12.51 10.52 -11.30
CA ARG A 150 13.27 11.15 -10.22
C ARG A 150 12.45 11.11 -8.93
N LEU A 151 13.05 10.64 -7.85
CA LEU A 151 12.40 10.51 -6.55
C LEU A 151 13.23 11.17 -5.46
N SER A 152 12.56 11.82 -4.52
CA SER A 152 13.22 12.31 -3.32
C SER A 152 13.70 11.14 -2.45
N ARG A 153 14.65 11.42 -1.56
CA ARG A 153 15.14 10.46 -0.57
C ARG A 153 14.02 9.84 0.25
N THR A 154 13.02 10.63 0.62
CA THR A 154 11.88 10.18 1.42
C THR A 154 10.59 10.57 0.75
N LEU A 155 9.65 9.62 0.69
CA LEU A 155 8.25 9.84 0.31
C LEU A 155 7.37 9.56 1.52
N VAL A 156 6.37 10.41 1.75
CA VAL A 156 5.30 10.16 2.73
C VAL A 156 3.98 10.16 1.98
N LEU A 157 3.23 9.07 2.10
CA LEU A 157 1.91 8.93 1.48
C LEU A 157 0.83 8.74 2.56
N ALA A 158 -0.26 9.48 2.47
CA ALA A 158 -1.48 9.18 3.21
C ALA A 158 -2.31 8.14 2.44
N GLU A 159 -2.59 7.01 3.08
CA GLU A 159 -3.51 6.01 2.57
C GLU A 159 -4.94 6.36 2.97
N LEU A 160 -5.74 6.77 2.00
CA LEU A 160 -7.17 6.98 2.12
C LEU A 160 -7.88 5.73 1.59
N ALA A 161 -8.89 5.27 2.33
CA ALA A 161 -9.69 4.12 1.93
C ALA A 161 -11.17 4.52 1.87
N PRO A 162 -11.59 5.23 0.81
CA PRO A 162 -13.00 5.60 0.61
C PRO A 162 -13.92 4.38 0.43
N GLN A 163 -13.35 3.18 0.35
CA GLN A 163 -14.04 1.90 0.16
C GLN A 163 -14.60 1.77 -1.26
N ASP A 164 -15.82 1.27 -1.41
CA ASP A 164 -16.43 1.05 -2.72
C ASP A 164 -16.95 2.37 -3.29
N MET A 165 -16.70 2.60 -4.57
CA MET A 165 -17.05 3.85 -5.25
C MET A 165 -17.79 3.57 -6.56
N THR A 166 -18.88 4.28 -6.79
CA THR A 166 -19.47 4.35 -8.14
C THR A 166 -18.89 5.54 -8.87
N VAL A 167 -18.19 5.27 -9.97
CA VAL A 167 -17.68 6.31 -10.88
C VAL A 167 -18.61 6.45 -12.08
N ALA A 168 -18.78 7.67 -12.57
CA ALA A 168 -19.62 7.97 -13.72
C ALA A 168 -18.84 8.76 -14.77
N TRP A 169 -19.05 8.44 -16.04
CA TRP A 169 -18.48 9.19 -17.15
C TRP A 169 -19.44 9.23 -18.33
N ARG A 170 -19.22 10.20 -19.21
CA ARG A 170 -19.97 10.29 -20.46
C ARG A 170 -19.22 9.55 -21.56
N GLU A 171 -19.92 8.65 -22.22
CA GLU A 171 -19.42 7.96 -23.41
C GLU A 171 -20.40 8.24 -24.56
N LYS A 172 -19.96 9.04 -25.54
CA LYS A 172 -20.82 9.56 -26.60
C LYS A 172 -22.02 10.35 -26.02
N ARG A 173 -23.24 9.81 -26.11
CA ARG A 173 -24.47 10.43 -25.59
C ARG A 173 -25.01 9.75 -24.33
N GLU A 174 -24.33 8.73 -23.82
CA GLU A 174 -24.76 7.95 -22.66
C GLU A 174 -23.90 8.29 -21.44
N VAL A 175 -24.53 8.27 -20.25
CA VAL A 175 -23.81 8.32 -18.98
C VAL A 175 -23.62 6.87 -18.52
N ARG A 176 -22.36 6.44 -18.48
CA ARG A 176 -21.96 5.16 -17.91
C ARG A 176 -21.74 5.32 -16.41
N ARG A 177 -22.03 4.27 -15.65
CA ARG A 177 -21.71 4.14 -14.23
C ARG A 177 -21.07 2.79 -14.02
N HIS A 178 -20.05 2.75 -13.16
CA HIS A 178 -19.33 1.52 -12.84
C HIS A 178 -18.96 1.51 -11.36
N GLU A 179 -19.18 0.37 -10.72
CA GLU A 179 -18.79 0.16 -9.32
C GLU A 179 -17.35 -0.36 -9.27
N LEU A 180 -16.52 0.33 -8.51
CA LEU A 180 -15.16 -0.07 -8.17
C LEU A 180 -15.12 -0.44 -6.69
N ARG A 181 -14.46 -1.54 -6.37
CA ARG A 181 -14.41 -2.06 -4.99
C ARG A 181 -13.06 -1.83 -4.35
N ALA A 182 -13.08 -1.70 -3.02
CA ALA A 182 -11.90 -1.52 -2.18
C ALA A 182 -10.93 -0.46 -2.74
N VAL A 183 -11.48 0.69 -3.14
CA VAL A 183 -10.68 1.79 -3.67
C VAL A 183 -9.78 2.31 -2.55
N ARG A 184 -8.49 2.44 -2.88
CA ARG A 184 -7.47 3.05 -2.03
C ARG A 184 -6.75 4.13 -2.79
N VAL A 185 -6.54 5.26 -2.13
CA VAL A 185 -5.84 6.41 -2.65
C VAL A 185 -4.62 6.64 -1.78
N PHE A 186 -3.44 6.71 -2.39
CA PHE A 186 -2.17 6.97 -1.74
C PHE A 186 -1.74 8.39 -2.12
N ALA A 187 -2.15 9.37 -1.32
CA ALA A 187 -1.89 10.78 -1.57
C ALA A 187 -0.45 11.12 -1.14
N LEU A 188 0.36 11.69 -2.03
CA LEU A 188 1.74 12.09 -1.71
C LEU A 188 1.73 13.37 -0.86
N GLU A 189 2.01 13.24 0.44
CA GLU A 189 2.04 14.36 1.38
C GLU A 189 3.41 15.04 1.46
N ARG A 190 4.49 14.28 1.29
CA ARG A 190 5.87 14.80 1.38
C ARG A 190 6.80 14.05 0.44
N GLY A 191 7.79 14.78 -0.10
CA GLY A 191 8.72 14.27 -1.10
C GLY A 191 8.21 14.52 -2.50
N HIS A 192 8.90 13.93 -3.48
CA HIS A 192 8.58 14.09 -4.89
C HIS A 192 8.79 12.81 -5.68
N LEU A 193 7.92 12.59 -6.66
CA LEU A 193 8.14 11.63 -7.74
C LEU A 193 7.82 12.35 -9.05
N LEU A 194 8.87 12.62 -9.81
CA LEU A 194 8.80 13.29 -11.10
C LEU A 194 8.99 12.26 -12.21
N LEU A 195 8.16 12.37 -13.24
CA LEU A 195 8.38 11.75 -14.53
C LEU A 195 8.91 12.83 -15.47
N ASP A 196 10.18 12.68 -15.85
CA ASP A 196 10.86 13.49 -16.85
C ASP A 196 10.72 12.77 -18.19
N ALA A 197 9.98 13.35 -19.13
CA ALA A 197 9.73 12.74 -20.42
C ALA A 197 10.80 13.20 -21.43
N ASP A 198 11.46 12.24 -22.09
CA ASP A 198 12.49 12.60 -23.06
C ASP A 198 11.92 13.45 -24.21
N ALA A 199 12.65 14.47 -24.65
CA ALA A 199 12.30 15.34 -25.77
C ALA A 199 12.01 14.62 -27.10
N VAL A 200 12.42 13.35 -27.26
CA VAL A 200 12.06 12.51 -28.41
C VAL A 200 10.59 12.09 -28.36
N VAL A 201 10.09 11.80 -27.15
CA VAL A 201 8.69 11.46 -26.88
C VAL A 201 7.80 12.67 -27.15
N ASP A 202 8.22 13.86 -26.71
CA ASP A 202 7.51 15.12 -26.97
C ASP A 202 7.29 15.36 -28.47
N ARG A 203 8.29 15.00 -29.30
CA ARG A 203 8.17 15.15 -30.76
C ARG A 203 7.21 14.14 -31.39
N LEU A 204 7.07 12.94 -30.82
CA LEU A 204 6.26 11.86 -31.37
C LEU A 204 4.81 11.89 -30.88
N LEU A 205 4.61 12.29 -29.63
CA LEU A 205 3.29 12.29 -28.98
C LEU A 205 2.75 13.72 -28.80
N GLY A 206 3.47 14.74 -29.27
CA GLY A 206 3.13 16.14 -29.10
C GLY A 206 3.26 16.58 -27.64
N GLU A 207 2.66 17.73 -27.30
CA GLU A 207 2.60 18.31 -25.94
C GLU A 207 1.81 17.44 -24.90
N LEU A 208 1.62 16.15 -25.18
CA LEU A 208 0.82 15.23 -24.35
C LEU A 208 1.62 14.59 -23.22
N LEU A 209 2.94 14.43 -23.35
CA LEU A 209 3.81 13.91 -22.30
C LEU A 209 4.75 15.00 -21.82
N ASP A 210 4.18 16.02 -21.19
CA ASP A 210 4.95 17.02 -20.46
C ASP A 210 5.51 16.40 -19.17
N ASP A 211 6.63 16.93 -18.67
CA ASP A 211 7.16 16.52 -17.39
C ASP A 211 6.08 16.66 -16.32
N SER A 212 5.95 15.63 -15.49
CA SER A 212 4.82 15.53 -14.59
C SER A 212 5.23 15.16 -13.18
N TRP A 213 4.54 15.77 -12.23
CA TRP A 213 4.66 15.49 -10.82
C TRP A 213 3.56 14.55 -10.37
N THR A 214 3.91 13.45 -9.70
CA THR A 214 2.91 12.55 -9.14
C THR A 214 2.34 13.08 -7.83
N VAL A 215 1.03 13.32 -7.79
CA VAL A 215 0.31 13.74 -6.58
C VAL A 215 -0.26 12.55 -5.79
N GLY A 216 -0.39 11.40 -6.43
CA GLY A 216 -0.75 10.17 -5.72
C GLY A 216 -1.03 9.01 -6.65
N PHE A 217 -1.35 7.88 -6.01
CA PHE A 217 -1.70 6.64 -6.68
C PHE A 217 -3.08 6.16 -6.26
N VAL A 218 -3.75 5.40 -7.12
CA VAL A 218 -5.02 4.74 -6.79
C VAL A 218 -4.93 3.27 -7.13
N THR A 219 -5.50 2.42 -6.27
CA THR A 219 -5.75 1.02 -6.58
C THR A 219 -7.21 0.69 -6.33
N ALA A 220 -7.81 -0.12 -7.20
CA ALA A 220 -9.17 -0.58 -7.05
C ALA A 220 -9.37 -1.98 -7.66
N HIS A 221 -10.43 -2.67 -7.24
CA HIS A 221 -10.92 -3.86 -7.91
C HIS A 221 -11.93 -3.49 -8.99
N ASP A 222 -11.74 -4.05 -10.18
CA ASP A 222 -12.58 -3.89 -11.36
C ASP A 222 -13.04 -5.29 -11.82
N GLY A 223 -14.16 -5.75 -11.24
CA GLY A 223 -14.61 -7.13 -11.38
C GLY A 223 -13.56 -8.12 -10.84
N PRO A 224 -13.11 -9.12 -11.62
CA PRO A 224 -12.02 -10.02 -11.22
C PRO A 224 -10.62 -9.39 -11.40
N GLY A 225 -10.55 -8.23 -12.05
CA GLY A 225 -9.31 -7.52 -12.36
C GLY A 225 -8.94 -6.49 -11.30
N ARG A 226 -7.74 -5.94 -11.44
CA ARG A 226 -7.23 -4.86 -10.60
C ARG A 226 -6.84 -3.68 -11.47
N LEU A 227 -7.23 -2.49 -11.03
CA LEU A 227 -6.87 -1.22 -11.65
C LEU A 227 -5.82 -0.53 -10.78
N GLY A 228 -4.73 -0.10 -11.41
CA GLY A 228 -3.76 0.83 -10.85
C GLY A 228 -3.82 2.16 -11.59
N LEU A 229 -3.58 3.27 -10.90
CA LEU A 229 -3.60 4.60 -11.49
C LEU A 229 -2.51 5.46 -10.84
N GLY A 230 -1.69 6.11 -11.64
CA GLY A 230 -0.93 7.29 -11.21
C GLY A 230 -1.73 8.55 -11.56
N VAL A 231 -1.80 9.49 -10.62
CA VAL A 231 -2.38 10.83 -10.86
C VAL A 231 -1.26 11.84 -10.73
N MET A 232 -1.14 12.69 -11.75
CA MET A 232 -0.04 13.63 -11.89
C MET A 232 -0.54 15.03 -12.28
N LEU A 233 0.35 16.03 -12.14
CA LEU A 233 0.20 17.39 -12.65
C LEU A 233 1.35 17.68 -13.60
N GLY A 234 1.05 18.20 -14.80
CA GLY A 234 2.04 18.74 -15.73
C GLY A 234 2.60 20.08 -15.23
N ARG A 235 3.55 20.66 -15.98
CA ARG A 235 4.21 21.93 -15.61
C ARG A 235 3.22 23.11 -15.51
N ASP A 236 2.21 23.12 -16.37
CA ASP A 236 1.12 24.10 -16.40
C ASP A 236 0.00 23.83 -15.36
N GLY A 237 0.16 22.80 -14.54
CA GLY A 237 -0.86 22.34 -13.59
C GLY A 237 -1.98 21.53 -14.24
N ARG A 238 -1.91 21.22 -15.55
CA ARG A 238 -2.85 20.30 -16.21
C ARG A 238 -2.77 18.95 -15.52
N SER A 239 -3.92 18.41 -15.16
CA SER A 239 -3.94 17.06 -14.59
C SER A 239 -3.73 16.01 -15.67
N ILE A 240 -2.80 15.11 -15.36
CA ILE A 240 -2.43 13.95 -16.15
C ILE A 240 -2.76 12.71 -15.31
N TYR A 241 -3.10 11.61 -15.96
CA TYR A 241 -3.24 10.32 -15.30
C TYR A 241 -2.68 9.21 -16.19
N GLY A 242 -2.16 8.16 -15.57
CA GLY A 242 -1.69 6.97 -16.27
C GLY A 242 -2.29 5.72 -15.62
N GLU A 243 -3.01 4.91 -16.39
CA GLU A 243 -3.52 3.63 -15.91
C GLU A 243 -2.39 2.58 -15.93
N PHE A 244 -2.22 1.85 -14.83
CA PHE A 244 -1.28 0.75 -14.74
C PHE A 244 -2.04 -0.58 -14.82
N ASP A 245 -1.75 -1.36 -15.86
CA ASP A 245 -2.24 -2.72 -15.99
C ASP A 245 -1.30 -3.64 -15.22
N PHE A 246 -1.70 -3.97 -13.98
CA PHE A 246 -0.93 -4.83 -13.08
C PHE A 246 -0.67 -6.23 -13.63
N ALA A 247 -1.59 -6.77 -14.44
CA ALA A 247 -1.49 -8.11 -14.98
C ALA A 247 -0.54 -8.18 -16.19
N ARG A 248 -0.32 -7.06 -16.88
CA ARG A 248 0.59 -6.95 -18.03
C ARG A 248 1.86 -6.18 -17.74
N ASP A 249 1.99 -5.59 -16.55
CA ASP A 249 3.15 -4.83 -16.11
C ASP A 249 3.48 -3.66 -17.06
N ARG A 250 2.45 -2.88 -17.41
CA ARG A 250 2.52 -1.80 -18.41
C ARG A 250 1.65 -0.60 -18.04
N ILE A 251 2.04 0.57 -18.54
CA ILE A 251 1.28 1.83 -18.39
C ILE A 251 0.51 2.11 -19.69
N GLU A 252 -0.78 2.41 -19.55
CA GLU A 252 -1.67 2.84 -20.63
C GLU A 252 -1.82 4.37 -20.59
N ALA A 253 -1.19 5.07 -21.55
CA ALA A 253 -1.08 6.54 -21.56
C ALA A 253 -2.44 7.27 -21.61
N HIS A 254 -3.44 6.69 -22.25
CA HIS A 254 -4.79 7.27 -22.31
C HIS A 254 -5.80 6.53 -21.44
N GLY A 255 -5.37 5.43 -20.80
CA GLY A 255 -6.20 4.53 -20.01
C GLY A 255 -7.54 4.17 -20.66
N ARG A 256 -8.39 3.53 -19.89
CA ARG A 256 -9.81 3.38 -20.19
C ARG A 256 -10.55 4.62 -19.70
N SER A 257 -11.71 4.94 -20.29
CA SER A 257 -12.58 6.04 -19.82
C SER A 257 -12.91 5.92 -18.32
N LEU A 258 -12.99 4.69 -17.82
CA LEU A 258 -13.15 4.37 -16.40
C LEU A 258 -12.00 4.92 -15.53
N ALA A 259 -10.74 4.77 -15.98
CA ALA A 259 -9.57 5.26 -15.25
C ALA A 259 -9.56 6.79 -15.19
N GLY A 260 -9.90 7.47 -16.30
CA GLY A 260 -10.05 8.93 -16.32
C GLY A 260 -11.18 9.42 -15.40
N ALA A 261 -12.31 8.71 -15.36
CA ALA A 261 -13.43 9.00 -14.46
C ALA A 261 -13.01 8.87 -12.98
N LEU A 262 -12.29 7.80 -12.65
CA LEU A 262 -11.74 7.58 -11.31
C LEU A 262 -10.74 8.67 -10.94
N ALA A 263 -9.80 9.00 -11.84
CA ALA A 263 -8.82 10.07 -11.64
C ALA A 263 -9.48 11.40 -11.30
N GLY A 264 -10.51 11.78 -12.08
CA GLY A 264 -11.28 12.99 -11.83
C GLY A 264 -12.04 12.95 -10.50
N THR A 265 -12.59 11.78 -10.14
CA THR A 265 -13.32 11.60 -8.88
C THR A 265 -12.42 11.74 -7.66
N VAL A 266 -11.23 11.12 -7.67
CA VAL A 266 -10.34 11.12 -6.49
C VAL A 266 -9.51 12.40 -6.33
N ARG A 267 -9.48 13.27 -7.34
CA ARG A 267 -8.57 14.42 -7.40
C ARG A 267 -8.68 15.36 -6.21
N HIS A 268 -9.90 15.59 -5.72
CA HIS A 268 -10.15 16.46 -4.57
C HIS A 268 -9.49 15.96 -3.26
N TRP A 269 -9.06 14.70 -3.19
CA TRP A 269 -8.27 14.18 -2.09
C TRP A 269 -6.76 14.31 -2.29
N LEU A 270 -6.31 14.38 -3.54
CA LEU A 270 -4.89 14.39 -3.93
C LEU A 270 -4.31 15.80 -4.01
N ASP A 271 -5.15 16.81 -4.21
CA ASP A 271 -4.78 18.22 -4.18
C ASP A 271 -5.67 18.99 -3.19
N PRO A 272 -5.36 18.92 -1.88
CA PRO A 272 -6.17 19.58 -0.87
C PRO A 272 -6.05 21.12 -0.91
N ALA A 273 -5.07 21.68 -1.65
CA ALA A 273 -4.76 23.10 -1.61
C ALA A 273 -5.24 23.90 -2.83
N HIS A 274 -5.61 23.26 -3.96
CA HIS A 274 -5.99 23.96 -5.21
C HIS A 274 -5.08 25.18 -5.48
N GLY A 275 -3.81 24.95 -5.84
CA GLY A 275 -3.01 26.05 -6.42
C GLY A 275 -1.64 26.33 -5.81
N LYS A 276 -1.08 25.45 -4.97
CA LYS A 276 0.38 25.39 -4.81
C LYS A 276 0.90 24.21 -5.61
N LEU A 277 1.36 24.49 -6.82
CA LEU A 277 2.27 23.57 -7.48
C LEU A 277 3.43 23.34 -6.49
N PRO A 278 3.84 22.07 -6.26
CA PRO A 278 5.02 21.81 -5.46
C PRO A 278 6.20 22.60 -6.06
N ALA A 279 7.22 22.90 -5.26
CA ALA A 279 8.31 23.80 -5.64
C ALA A 279 9.53 23.16 -6.34
N PRO A 280 9.53 21.92 -6.90
CA PRO A 280 10.75 21.27 -7.36
C PRO A 280 11.30 21.84 -8.68
N TRP A 281 10.54 22.69 -9.38
CA TRP A 281 11.02 23.42 -10.56
C TRP A 281 11.96 24.56 -10.16
N LEU A 282 11.97 24.90 -8.87
CA LEU A 282 12.92 25.81 -8.26
C LEU A 282 13.96 24.91 -7.59
N GLU A 283 15.04 24.67 -8.31
CA GLU A 283 16.15 23.77 -7.96
C GLU A 283 16.54 23.82 -6.46
N GLU A 284 16.77 22.65 -5.86
CA GLU A 284 17.72 22.50 -4.73
C GLU A 284 19.14 22.32 -5.28
#